data_AF-A0A0B8Q3R1-F1
#
_entry.id   AF-A0A0B8Q3R1-F1
#
_cell.length_a   1.000
_cell.length_b   1.000
_cell.length_c   1.000
_cell.angle_alpha   90.00
_cell.angle_beta   90.00
_cell.angle_gamma   90.00
#
_symmetry.space_group_name_H-M   'P 1'
#
loop_
_entity.id
_entity.type
_entity.pdbx_description
1 polymer ?
#
loop_
_entity_poly.entity_id
_entity_poly.type
_entity_poly.pdbx_seq_one_letter_code
_entity_poly.pdbx_strand_id
1 'polypeptide(L)'
;MSVESEVAEALNLKLGDTLVFVINSQRIEAVVNSIRKVEWREMKPNFYFIFAPELVAEIPGAYMVSYRLEDKDDAFIQQLSASFPTVSLLDIRKMGVKIQQLLEQIVWSITVLAVLGVIAGLLLIFTLLRLSIAQRQMEIRLYRTLGASKKRISTTLWCEYGLMALIAGIIASIGADASVAGLLHFGFDLSPRIHPQLWFVLPILTFVVLALVVNSLIRQLLIPVKNGAL
;
A
#
# COMPACT_ATOMS: atom_id res chain seq x y z
N MET A 1 3.96 8.63 -39.49
CA MET A 1 3.16 7.97 -38.42
C MET A 1 3.89 8.09 -37.09
N SER A 2 3.16 8.25 -35.99
CA SER A 2 3.70 8.17 -34.63
C SER A 2 3.36 6.83 -33.99
N VAL A 3 4.34 6.18 -33.37
CA VAL A 3 4.22 4.86 -32.75
C VAL A 3 4.49 4.96 -31.25
N GLU A 4 3.76 4.19 -30.46
CA GLU A 4 3.99 4.07 -29.02
C GLU A 4 5.28 3.27 -28.72
N SER A 5 6.02 3.66 -27.69
CA SER A 5 7.34 3.14 -27.35
C SER A 5 7.40 1.63 -27.08
N GLU A 6 6.48 1.07 -26.30
CA GLU A 6 6.48 -0.36 -25.96
C GLU A 6 6.21 -1.22 -27.20
N VAL A 7 5.28 -0.78 -28.06
CA VAL A 7 5.04 -1.45 -29.35
C VAL A 7 6.24 -1.33 -30.28
N ALA A 8 6.89 -0.18 -30.32
CA ALA A 8 8.10 0.01 -31.12
C ALA A 8 9.23 -0.93 -30.66
N GLU A 9 9.43 -1.09 -29.36
CA GLU A 9 10.41 -2.03 -28.80
C GLU A 9 10.03 -3.49 -29.08
N ALA A 10 8.76 -3.87 -28.87
CA ALA A 10 8.29 -5.24 -29.09
C ALA A 10 8.42 -5.70 -30.56
N LEU A 11 8.25 -4.77 -31.51
CA LEU A 11 8.40 -5.01 -32.95
C LEU A 11 9.80 -4.64 -33.48
N ASN A 12 10.69 -4.18 -32.59
CA ASN A 12 12.05 -3.72 -32.91
C ASN A 12 12.11 -2.66 -34.02
N LEU A 13 11.13 -1.75 -34.02
CA LEU A 13 10.94 -0.70 -35.01
C LEU A 13 11.88 0.48 -34.76
N LYS A 14 12.42 1.01 -35.85
CA LYS A 14 13.26 2.21 -35.86
C LYS A 14 12.56 3.36 -36.58
N LEU A 15 13.03 4.57 -36.27
CA LEU A 15 12.68 5.77 -37.04
C LEU A 15 13.08 5.55 -38.50
N GLY A 16 12.13 5.77 -39.41
CA GLY A 16 12.29 5.56 -40.85
C GLY A 16 11.81 4.21 -41.37
N ASP A 17 11.44 3.26 -40.49
CA ASP A 17 10.88 1.98 -40.95
C ASP A 17 9.50 2.17 -41.57
N THR A 18 9.20 1.37 -42.60
CA THR A 18 7.91 1.37 -43.29
C THR A 18 7.07 0.18 -42.83
N LEU A 19 5.85 0.46 -42.38
CA LEU A 19 4.87 -0.54 -41.99
C LEU A 19 3.70 -0.55 -42.97
N VAL A 20 3.22 -1.74 -43.29
CA VAL A 20 2.06 -1.95 -44.15
C VAL A 20 0.88 -2.37 -43.29
N PHE A 21 -0.17 -1.55 -43.29
CA PHE A 21 -1.42 -1.83 -42.61
C PHE A 21 -2.49 -2.26 -43.62
N VAL A 22 -3.33 -3.20 -43.23
CA VAL A 22 -4.50 -3.61 -44.01
C VAL A 22 -5.75 -3.20 -43.22
N ILE A 23 -6.48 -2.21 -43.72
CA ILE A 23 -7.70 -1.69 -43.09
C ILE A 23 -8.81 -1.74 -44.13
N ASN A 24 -9.93 -2.42 -43.84
CA ASN A 24 -11.05 -2.59 -44.78
C ASN A 24 -10.60 -3.08 -46.18
N SER A 25 -9.64 -4.00 -46.23
CA SER A 25 -9.00 -4.52 -47.47
C SER A 25 -8.20 -3.51 -48.29
N GLN A 26 -8.00 -2.29 -47.78
CA GLN A 26 -7.06 -1.32 -48.35
C GLN A 26 -5.69 -1.45 -47.69
N ARG A 27 -4.63 -1.44 -48.50
CA ARG A 27 -3.24 -1.42 -48.02
C ARG A 27 -2.76 0.01 -47.86
N ILE A 28 -2.25 0.34 -46.68
CA ILE A 28 -1.71 1.65 -46.35
C ILE A 28 -0.26 1.45 -45.92
N GLU A 29 0.65 2.14 -46.59
CA GLU A 29 2.06 2.17 -46.20
C GLU A 29 2.33 3.43 -45.38
N ALA A 30 2.91 3.27 -44.20
CA ALA A 30 3.20 4.37 -43.30
C ALA A 30 4.62 4.27 -42.74
N VAL A 31 5.35 5.38 -42.83
CA VAL A 31 6.71 5.51 -42.27
C VAL A 31 6.66 5.94 -40.81
N VAL A 32 7.48 5.33 -39.97
CA VAL A 32 7.66 5.68 -38.56
C VAL A 32 8.46 6.99 -38.45
N ASN A 33 7.79 8.09 -38.12
CA ASN A 33 8.40 9.43 -38.03
C ASN A 33 8.68 9.85 -36.58
N SER A 34 7.95 9.29 -35.62
CA SER A 34 8.16 9.56 -34.20
C SER A 34 7.80 8.35 -33.35
N ILE A 35 8.56 8.15 -32.29
CA ILE A 35 8.24 7.20 -31.22
C ILE A 35 7.88 8.03 -29.99
N ARG A 36 6.72 7.76 -29.39
CA ARG A 36 6.22 8.50 -28.22
C ARG A 36 6.05 7.57 -27.04
N LYS A 37 6.39 8.06 -25.85
CA LYS A 37 6.06 7.41 -24.60
C LYS A 37 4.64 7.76 -24.20
N VAL A 38 3.84 6.76 -23.82
CA VAL A 38 2.43 6.92 -23.47
C VAL A 38 2.20 6.42 -22.06
N GLU A 39 1.74 7.31 -21.19
CA GLU A 39 1.36 6.94 -19.82
C GLU A 39 -0.11 6.49 -19.80
N TRP A 40 -0.34 5.21 -20.09
CA TRP A 40 -1.68 4.60 -20.07
C TRP A 40 -2.38 4.70 -18.71
N ARG A 41 -1.62 4.95 -17.64
CA ARG A 41 -2.11 5.21 -16.27
C ARG A 41 -2.99 6.46 -16.17
N GLU A 42 -2.83 7.44 -17.07
CA GLU A 42 -3.63 8.67 -17.02
C GLU A 42 -5.08 8.48 -17.49
N MET A 43 -5.47 7.27 -17.91
CA MET A 43 -6.81 6.93 -18.42
C MET A 43 -7.34 7.90 -19.49
N LYS A 44 -6.42 8.58 -20.20
CA LYS A 44 -6.74 9.41 -21.35
C LYS A 44 -6.86 8.52 -22.59
N PRO A 45 -7.71 8.88 -23.56
CA PRO A 45 -7.75 8.20 -24.85
C PRO A 45 -6.38 8.32 -25.52
N ASN A 46 -5.70 7.20 -25.67
CA ASN A 46 -4.44 7.09 -26.37
C ASN A 46 -4.56 5.98 -27.42
N PHE A 47 -3.83 6.12 -28.51
CA PHE A 47 -3.75 5.11 -29.57
C PHE A 47 -2.35 4.50 -29.57
N TYR A 48 -2.13 3.37 -30.25
CA TYR A 48 -0.78 2.81 -30.46
C TYR A 48 -0.10 3.41 -31.70
N PHE A 49 -0.88 3.59 -32.77
CA PHE A 49 -0.44 4.18 -34.03
C PHE A 49 -1.26 5.44 -34.32
N ILE A 50 -0.59 6.52 -34.73
CA ILE A 50 -1.22 7.76 -35.16
C ILE A 50 -0.75 8.09 -36.58
N PHE A 51 -1.69 8.12 -37.52
CA PHE A 51 -1.44 8.42 -38.93
C PHE A 51 -1.62 9.91 -39.21
N ALA A 52 -1.01 10.41 -40.29
CA ALA A 52 -1.35 11.74 -40.78
C ALA A 52 -2.77 11.71 -41.37
N PRO A 53 -3.56 12.80 -41.24
CA PRO A 53 -4.95 12.82 -41.68
C PRO A 53 -5.16 12.37 -43.14
N GLU A 54 -4.22 12.74 -44.01
CA GLU A 54 -4.22 12.43 -45.44
C GLU A 54 -4.21 10.93 -45.76
N LEU A 55 -3.57 10.11 -44.91
CA LEU A 55 -3.45 8.65 -45.11
C LEU A 55 -4.72 7.88 -44.74
N VAL A 56 -5.67 8.51 -44.06
CA VAL A 56 -6.86 7.86 -43.47
C VAL A 56 -8.17 8.55 -43.84
N ALA A 57 -8.12 9.64 -44.61
CA ALA A 57 -9.28 10.48 -44.93
C ALA A 57 -10.42 9.72 -45.63
N GLU A 58 -10.10 8.69 -46.42
CA GLU A 58 -11.07 7.91 -47.17
C GLU A 58 -11.62 6.69 -46.41
N ILE A 59 -11.15 6.46 -45.19
CA ILE A 59 -11.52 5.28 -44.40
C ILE A 59 -12.64 5.65 -43.42
N PRO A 60 -13.83 5.02 -43.52
CA PRO A 60 -14.88 5.23 -42.55
C PRO A 60 -14.42 4.75 -41.17
N GLY A 61 -14.40 5.66 -40.20
CA GLY A 61 -13.95 5.43 -38.83
C GLY A 61 -14.98 5.85 -37.78
N ALA A 62 -14.86 5.28 -36.59
CA ALA A 62 -15.61 5.74 -35.43
C ALA A 62 -14.93 7.00 -34.85
N TYR A 63 -15.70 8.06 -34.64
CA TYR A 63 -15.22 9.26 -33.98
C TYR A 63 -15.36 9.13 -32.46
N MET A 64 -14.29 9.42 -31.74
CA MET A 64 -14.29 9.49 -30.29
C MET A 64 -14.07 10.94 -29.87
N VAL A 65 -14.96 11.43 -29.01
CA VAL A 65 -14.83 12.75 -28.40
C VAL A 65 -14.72 12.56 -26.90
N SER A 66 -13.69 13.16 -26.30
CA SER A 66 -13.52 13.21 -24.84
C SER A 66 -13.90 14.60 -24.36
N TYR A 67 -14.72 14.65 -23.32
CA TYR A 67 -15.10 15.89 -22.65
C TYR A 67 -15.00 15.70 -21.14
N ARG A 68 -14.57 16.75 -20.43
CA ARG A 68 -14.50 16.75 -18.97
C ARG A 68 -15.84 17.20 -18.41
N LEU A 69 -16.52 16.29 -17.73
CA LEU A 69 -17.81 16.55 -17.10
C LEU A 69 -17.62 16.89 -15.62
N GLU A 70 -18.39 17.86 -15.13
CA GLU A 70 -18.59 18.08 -13.71
C GLU A 70 -19.76 17.22 -13.20
N ASP A 71 -19.93 17.06 -11.88
CA ASP A 71 -21.01 16.24 -11.30
C ASP A 71 -22.41 16.78 -11.63
N LYS A 72 -22.50 18.06 -12.01
CA LYS A 72 -23.75 18.75 -12.35
C LYS A 72 -24.28 18.38 -13.73
N ASP A 73 -23.44 17.76 -14.57
CA ASP A 73 -23.75 17.50 -15.98
C ASP A 73 -24.40 16.13 -16.20
N ASP A 74 -24.66 15.35 -15.15
CA ASP A 74 -25.24 14.00 -15.27
C ASP A 74 -26.63 14.02 -15.95
N ALA A 75 -27.42 15.06 -15.73
CA ALA A 75 -28.70 15.27 -16.41
C ALA A 75 -28.53 15.54 -17.91
N PHE A 76 -27.46 16.25 -18.30
CA PHE A 76 -27.10 16.51 -19.69
C PHE A 76 -26.69 15.20 -20.39
N ILE A 77 -25.95 14.32 -19.73
CA ILE A 77 -25.59 13.00 -20.28
C ILE A 77 -26.82 12.11 -20.51
N GLN A 78 -27.79 12.13 -19.60
CA GLN A 78 -29.04 11.40 -19.79
C GLN A 78 -29.84 11.93 -20.99
N GLN A 79 -29.92 13.25 -21.17
CA GLN A 79 -30.59 13.86 -22.32
C GLN A 79 -29.86 13.58 -23.64
N LEU A 80 -28.53 13.59 -23.63
CA LEU A 80 -27.70 13.28 -24.79
C LEU A 80 -27.89 11.82 -25.22
N SER A 81 -27.90 10.89 -24.25
CA SER A 81 -28.17 9.47 -24.50
C SER A 81 -29.56 9.23 -25.09
N ALA A 82 -30.57 9.98 -24.65
CA ALA A 82 -31.93 9.85 -25.16
C ALA A 82 -32.08 10.42 -26.58
N SER A 83 -31.34 11.50 -26.88
CA SER A 83 -31.43 12.21 -28.16
C SER A 83 -30.58 11.56 -29.26
N PHE A 84 -29.50 10.86 -28.89
CA PHE A 84 -28.57 10.21 -29.83
C PHE A 84 -28.28 8.75 -29.44
N PRO A 85 -29.24 7.82 -29.66
CA PRO A 85 -29.08 6.41 -29.30
C PRO A 85 -27.97 5.69 -30.08
N THR A 86 -27.47 6.25 -31.19
CA THR A 86 -26.35 5.72 -31.96
C THR A 86 -24.98 6.08 -31.36
N VAL A 87 -24.93 6.97 -30.35
CA VAL A 87 -23.68 7.38 -29.70
C VAL A 87 -23.45 6.54 -28.44
N SER A 88 -22.30 5.85 -28.38
CA SER A 88 -21.87 5.16 -27.17
C SER A 88 -21.24 6.14 -26.19
N LEU A 89 -21.88 6.32 -25.03
CA LEU A 89 -21.40 7.18 -23.96
C LEU A 89 -20.69 6.34 -22.90
N LEU A 90 -19.41 6.64 -22.66
CA LEU A 90 -18.59 5.94 -21.68
C LEU A 90 -18.20 6.89 -20.55
N ASP A 91 -18.76 6.67 -19.35
CA ASP A 91 -18.41 7.43 -18.15
C ASP A 91 -17.26 6.74 -17.39
N ILE A 92 -16.04 7.20 -17.67
CA ILE A 92 -14.82 6.68 -17.03
C ILE A 92 -14.82 6.98 -15.52
N ARG A 93 -15.53 8.02 -15.04
CA ARG A 93 -15.60 8.36 -13.60
C ARG A 93 -16.26 7.25 -12.81
N LYS A 94 -17.40 6.74 -13.29
CA LYS A 94 -18.15 5.66 -12.62
C LYS A 94 -17.34 4.37 -12.55
N MET A 95 -16.61 4.04 -13.62
CA MET A 95 -15.70 2.89 -13.63
C MET A 95 -14.55 3.08 -12.64
N GLY A 96 -13.94 4.28 -12.60
CA GLY A 96 -12.88 4.63 -11.65
C GLY A 96 -13.33 4.51 -10.19
N VAL A 97 -14.50 5.07 -9.85
CA VAL A 97 -15.08 4.95 -8.50
C VAL A 97 -15.33 3.49 -8.13
N LYS A 98 -15.82 2.67 -9.08
CA LYS A 98 -16.07 1.25 -8.82
C LYS A 98 -14.77 0.49 -8.55
N ILE A 99 -13.71 0.77 -9.32
CA ILE A 99 -12.38 0.19 -9.09
C ILE A 99 -11.84 0.63 -7.72
N GLN A 100 -11.96 1.92 -7.38
CA GLN A 100 -11.55 2.43 -6.07
C GLN A 100 -12.28 1.71 -4.93
N GLN A 101 -13.60 1.52 -5.03
CA GLN A 101 -14.38 0.79 -4.02
C GLN A 101 -13.91 -0.66 -3.85
N LEU A 102 -13.61 -1.35 -4.95
CA LEU A 102 -13.08 -2.72 -4.89
C LEU A 102 -11.70 -2.75 -4.22
N LEU A 103 -10.82 -1.81 -4.56
CA LEU A 103 -9.52 -1.68 -3.92
C LEU A 103 -9.64 -1.37 -2.43
N GLU A 104 -10.53 -0.45 -2.05
CA GLU A 104 -10.82 -0.14 -0.64
C GLU A 104 -11.32 -1.38 0.12
N GLN A 105 -12.19 -2.19 -0.49
CA GLN A 105 -12.68 -3.42 0.12
C GLN A 105 -11.56 -4.46 0.32
N ILE A 106 -10.64 -4.58 -0.64
CA ILE A 106 -9.46 -5.46 -0.54
C ILE A 106 -8.55 -4.97 0.60
N VAL A 107 -8.26 -3.67 0.64
CA VAL A 107 -7.45 -3.04 1.70
C VAL A 107 -8.08 -3.28 3.07
N TRP A 108 -9.39 -3.10 3.20
CA TRP A 108 -10.12 -3.37 4.43
C TRP A 108 -10.00 -4.82 4.87
N SER A 109 -10.16 -5.76 3.94
CA SER A 109 -10.06 -7.20 4.23
C SER A 109 -8.67 -7.57 4.77
N ILE A 110 -7.61 -7.07 4.13
CA ILE A 110 -6.23 -7.28 4.58
C ILE A 110 -5.98 -6.58 5.92
N THR A 111 -6.52 -5.38 6.12
CA THR A 111 -6.39 -4.63 7.38
C THR A 111 -7.00 -5.40 8.55
N VAL A 112 -8.17 -6.02 8.37
CA VAL A 112 -8.78 -6.87 9.40
C VAL A 112 -7.87 -8.05 9.75
N LEU A 113 -7.28 -8.72 8.76
CA LEU A 113 -6.31 -9.81 9.00
C LEU A 113 -5.08 -9.32 9.76
N ALA A 114 -4.54 -8.15 9.39
CA ALA A 114 -3.41 -7.54 10.09
C ALA A 114 -3.76 -7.22 11.56
N VAL A 115 -4.94 -6.65 11.82
CA VAL A 115 -5.41 -6.36 13.19
C VAL A 115 -5.53 -7.64 14.01
N LEU A 116 -6.09 -8.71 13.46
CA LEU A 116 -6.15 -10.01 14.13
C LEU A 116 -4.75 -10.55 14.45
N GLY A 117 -3.79 -10.38 13.54
CA GLY A 117 -2.38 -10.72 13.76
C GLY A 117 -1.75 -9.92 14.92
N VAL A 118 -2.02 -8.62 14.99
CA VAL A 118 -1.57 -7.77 16.10
C VAL A 118 -2.17 -8.23 17.43
N ILE A 119 -3.48 -8.54 17.46
CA ILE A 119 -4.15 -9.06 18.66
C ILE A 119 -3.51 -10.38 19.10
N ALA A 120 -3.27 -11.31 18.18
CA ALA A 120 -2.58 -12.56 18.47
C ALA A 120 -1.17 -12.33 19.03
N GLY A 121 -0.42 -11.39 18.46
CA GLY A 121 0.89 -10.97 18.97
C GLY A 121 0.84 -10.43 20.40
N LEU A 122 -0.14 -9.58 20.71
CA LEU A 122 -0.35 -9.07 22.06
C LEU A 122 -0.70 -10.18 23.07
N LEU A 123 -1.55 -11.14 22.68
CA LEU A 123 -1.88 -12.31 23.50
C LEU A 123 -0.66 -13.19 23.75
N LEU A 124 0.19 -13.37 22.73
CA LEU A 124 1.44 -14.13 22.85
C LEU A 124 2.40 -13.44 23.82
N ILE A 125 2.59 -12.13 23.70
CA ILE A 125 3.40 -11.34 24.65
C ILE A 125 2.85 -11.52 26.07
N PHE A 126 1.54 -11.38 26.27
CA PHE A 126 0.91 -11.56 27.58
C PHE A 126 1.16 -12.96 28.17
N THR A 127 1.10 -13.99 27.33
CA THR A 127 1.33 -15.39 27.72
C THR A 127 2.79 -15.63 28.13
N LEU A 128 3.74 -15.17 27.32
CA LEU A 128 5.17 -15.28 27.61
C LEU A 128 5.54 -14.55 28.91
N LEU A 129 4.92 -13.40 29.16
CA LEU A 129 5.19 -12.64 30.37
C LEU A 129 4.62 -13.29 31.62
N ARG A 130 3.43 -13.89 31.55
CA ARG A 130 2.90 -14.70 32.66
C ARG A 130 3.85 -15.83 33.04
N LEU A 131 4.44 -16.49 32.04
CA LEU A 131 5.42 -17.54 32.27
C LEU A 131 6.69 -16.98 32.95
N SER A 132 7.18 -15.82 32.50
CA SER A 132 8.38 -15.17 33.05
C SER A 132 8.21 -14.70 34.50
N ILE A 133 7.01 -14.25 34.91
CA ILE A 133 6.73 -13.79 36.28
C ILE A 133 7.04 -14.88 37.32
N ALA A 134 6.64 -16.12 37.06
CA ALA A 134 6.81 -17.22 38.00
C ALA A 134 8.30 -17.49 38.30
N GLN A 135 9.15 -17.42 37.26
CA GLN A 135 10.60 -17.58 37.38
C GLN A 135 11.23 -16.40 38.14
N ARG A 136 10.92 -15.16 37.74
CA ARG A 136 11.45 -13.94 38.37
C ARG A 136 11.03 -13.80 39.84
N GLN A 137 9.86 -14.29 40.25
CA GLN A 137 9.42 -14.26 41.65
C GLN A 137 10.32 -15.09 42.58
N MET A 138 10.95 -16.16 42.09
CA MET A 138 11.90 -16.95 42.88
C MET A 138 13.24 -16.21 43.03
N GLU A 139 13.76 -15.64 41.95
CA GLU A 139 14.99 -14.83 41.97
C GLU A 139 14.85 -13.59 42.86
N ILE A 140 13.71 -12.89 42.78
CA ILE A 140 13.46 -11.70 43.61
C ILE A 140 13.39 -12.06 45.09
N ARG A 141 12.86 -13.24 45.45
CA ARG A 141 12.86 -13.72 46.84
C ARG A 141 14.29 -13.95 47.35
N LEU A 142 15.16 -14.58 46.55
CA LEU A 142 16.59 -14.73 46.85
C LEU A 142 17.32 -13.38 46.97
N TYR A 143 17.03 -12.43 46.08
CA TYR A 143 17.64 -11.09 46.18
C TYR A 143 17.17 -10.32 47.42
N ARG A 144 15.93 -10.54 47.88
CA ARG A 144 15.42 -9.91 49.11
C ARG A 144 16.04 -10.50 50.37
N THR A 145 16.38 -11.79 50.41
CA THR A 145 17.12 -12.36 51.55
C THR A 145 18.55 -11.84 51.62
N LEU A 146 19.14 -11.47 50.48
CA LEU A 146 20.45 -10.81 50.37
C LEU A 146 20.41 -9.28 50.60
N GLY A 147 19.26 -8.71 50.97
CA GLY A 147 19.13 -7.29 51.31
C GLY A 147 18.99 -6.32 50.13
N ALA A 148 18.71 -6.81 48.92
CA ALA A 148 18.56 -5.94 47.75
C ALA A 148 17.30 -5.06 47.82
N SER A 149 17.46 -3.76 47.57
CA SER A 149 16.37 -2.79 47.55
C SER A 149 15.45 -2.98 46.33
N LYS A 150 14.12 -2.94 46.56
CA LYS A 150 13.07 -3.01 45.51
C LYS A 150 13.29 -2.03 44.35
N LYS A 151 13.91 -0.88 44.62
CA LYS A 151 14.17 0.19 43.64
C LYS A 151 15.22 -0.21 42.60
N ARG A 152 16.27 -0.96 43.01
CA ARG A 152 17.30 -1.48 42.09
C ARG A 152 16.72 -2.52 41.13
N ILE A 153 15.95 -3.46 41.67
CA ILE A 153 15.31 -4.53 40.89
C ILE A 153 14.36 -3.95 39.84
N SER A 154 13.50 -2.99 40.21
CA SER A 154 12.56 -2.36 39.27
C SER A 154 13.28 -1.55 38.18
N THR A 155 14.42 -0.93 38.47
CA THR A 155 15.16 -0.12 37.50
C THR A 155 15.86 -1.00 36.46
N THR A 156 16.48 -2.10 36.92
CA THR A 156 17.10 -3.09 36.01
C THR A 156 16.07 -3.71 35.07
N LEU A 157 14.89 -4.07 35.59
CA LEU A 157 13.75 -4.57 34.81
C LEU A 157 13.32 -3.58 33.72
N TRP A 158 13.13 -2.31 34.07
CA TRP A 158 12.77 -1.28 33.09
C TRP A 158 13.83 -1.10 32.01
N CYS A 159 15.12 -1.16 32.38
CA CYS A 159 16.21 -1.00 31.43
C CYS A 159 16.30 -2.19 30.46
N GLU A 160 16.14 -3.42 30.96
CA GLU A 160 16.22 -4.65 30.17
C GLU A 160 15.07 -4.73 29.15
N TYR A 161 13.83 -4.58 29.61
CA TYR A 161 12.67 -4.61 28.71
C TYR A 161 12.58 -3.36 27.83
N GLY A 162 13.05 -2.21 28.31
CA GLY A 162 13.15 -0.98 27.49
C GLY A 162 14.12 -1.13 26.33
N LEU A 163 15.27 -1.77 26.56
CA LEU A 163 16.24 -2.07 25.50
C LEU A 163 15.67 -3.06 24.48
N MET A 164 14.99 -4.12 24.94
CA MET A 164 14.30 -5.05 24.04
C MET A 164 13.21 -4.36 23.21
N ALA A 165 12.45 -3.45 23.81
CA ALA A 165 11.42 -2.67 23.11
C ALA A 165 11.99 -1.77 22.02
N LEU A 166 13.14 -1.13 22.30
CA LEU A 166 13.82 -0.26 21.37
C LEU A 166 14.35 -1.06 20.17
N ILE A 167 15.01 -2.18 20.41
CA ILE A 167 15.51 -3.06 19.35
C ILE A 167 14.36 -3.59 18.50
N ALA A 168 13.29 -4.08 19.13
CA ALA A 168 12.10 -4.57 18.44
C ALA A 168 11.43 -3.46 17.61
N GLY A 169 11.36 -2.23 18.13
CA GLY A 169 10.81 -1.08 17.42
C GLY A 169 11.61 -0.70 16.17
N ILE A 170 12.94 -0.71 16.25
CA ILE A 170 13.82 -0.46 15.11
C ILE A 170 13.63 -1.54 14.04
N ILE A 171 13.63 -2.81 14.44
CA ILE A 171 13.43 -3.94 13.50
C ILE A 171 12.05 -3.84 12.83
N ALA A 172 11.00 -3.57 13.60
CA ALA A 172 9.65 -3.37 13.07
C ALA A 172 9.57 -2.22 12.08
N SER A 173 10.25 -1.10 12.38
CA SER A 173 10.29 0.05 11.50
C SER A 173 11.02 -0.22 10.19
N ILE A 174 12.16 -0.92 10.23
CA ILE A 174 12.90 -1.33 9.03
C ILE A 174 12.08 -2.33 8.22
N GLY A 175 11.44 -3.30 8.88
CA GLY A 175 10.61 -4.30 8.21
C GLY A 175 9.39 -3.69 7.52
N ALA A 176 8.75 -2.69 8.15
CA ALA A 176 7.64 -1.96 7.55
C ALA A 176 8.08 -1.18 6.30
N ASP A 177 9.17 -0.40 6.40
CA ASP A 177 9.68 0.39 5.28
C ASP A 177 10.16 -0.50 4.13
N ALA A 178 10.84 -1.61 4.43
CA ALA A 178 11.26 -2.59 3.43
C ALA A 178 10.06 -3.26 2.73
N SER A 179 8.98 -3.55 3.46
CA SER A 179 7.77 -4.13 2.89
C SER A 179 7.07 -3.15 1.94
N VAL A 180 6.98 -1.87 2.34
CA VAL A 180 6.40 -0.80 1.51
C VAL A 180 7.28 -0.55 0.28
N ALA A 181 8.60 -0.46 0.45
CA ALA A 181 9.54 -0.28 -0.65
C ALA A 181 9.48 -1.46 -1.63
N GLY A 182 9.38 -2.69 -1.13
CA GLY A 182 9.20 -3.88 -1.94
C GLY A 182 7.90 -3.84 -2.74
N LEU A 183 6.78 -3.49 -2.11
CA LEU A 183 5.50 -3.36 -2.79
C LEU A 183 5.52 -2.27 -3.88
N LEU A 184 6.12 -1.11 -3.59
CA LEU A 184 6.20 -0.01 -4.56
C LEU A 184 7.10 -0.34 -5.75
N HIS A 185 8.23 -1.01 -5.49
CA HIS A 185 9.19 -1.36 -6.53
C HIS A 185 8.69 -2.52 -7.41
N PHE A 186 8.25 -3.62 -6.81
CA PHE A 186 7.83 -4.81 -7.55
C PHE A 186 6.38 -4.76 -8.04
N GLY A 187 5.51 -4.03 -7.33
CA GLY A 187 4.08 -3.98 -7.65
C GLY A 187 3.66 -2.80 -8.52
N PHE A 188 4.34 -1.66 -8.42
CA PHE A 188 3.87 -0.40 -9.01
C PHE A 188 4.90 0.35 -9.88
N ASP A 189 6.15 -0.12 -9.98
CA ASP A 189 7.26 0.57 -10.66
C ASP A 189 7.42 2.04 -10.23
N LEU A 190 7.12 2.33 -8.95
CA LEU A 190 7.23 3.67 -8.38
C LEU A 190 8.54 3.83 -7.64
N SER A 191 9.15 5.03 -7.73
CA SER A 191 10.34 5.37 -6.95
C SER A 191 10.02 5.32 -5.45
N PRO A 192 10.72 4.51 -4.65
CA PRO A 192 10.47 4.40 -3.21
C PRO A 192 10.63 5.78 -2.56
N ARG A 193 9.58 6.27 -1.91
CA ARG A 193 9.66 7.43 -1.02
C ARG A 193 9.79 6.92 0.40
N ILE A 194 10.83 7.36 1.09
CA ILE A 194 10.98 7.11 2.52
C ILE A 194 9.89 7.88 3.24
N HIS A 195 9.19 7.23 4.18
CA HIS A 195 8.14 7.85 5.00
C HIS A 195 8.68 8.06 6.43
N PRO A 196 9.27 9.24 6.76
CA PRO A 196 9.91 9.46 8.06
C PRO A 196 8.95 9.31 9.25
N GLN A 197 7.66 9.54 9.01
CA GLN A 197 6.61 9.40 10.03
C GLN A 197 6.51 7.97 10.57
N LEU A 198 6.68 6.93 9.73
CA LEU A 198 6.65 5.53 10.15
C LEU A 198 7.82 5.20 11.09
N TRP A 199 8.97 5.84 10.86
CA TRP A 199 10.18 5.69 11.65
C TRP A 199 10.05 6.18 13.09
N PHE A 200 9.17 7.15 13.33
CA PHE A 200 8.91 7.63 14.70
C PHE A 200 7.70 6.94 15.32
N VAL A 201 6.62 6.72 14.56
CA VAL A 201 5.37 6.17 15.11
C VAL A 201 5.53 4.72 15.57
N LEU A 202 6.21 3.87 14.78
CA LEU A 202 6.34 2.45 15.10
C LEU A 202 7.18 2.19 16.36
N PRO A 203 8.38 2.76 16.53
CA PRO A 203 9.17 2.57 17.76
C PRO A 203 8.50 3.15 19.01
N ILE A 204 7.80 4.29 18.87
CA ILE A 204 7.05 4.88 19.98
C ILE A 204 5.91 3.94 20.38
N LEU A 205 5.16 3.41 19.41
CA LEU A 205 4.05 2.50 19.68
C LEU A 205 4.51 1.19 20.31
N THR A 206 5.59 0.57 19.81
CA THR A 206 6.16 -0.65 20.44
C THR A 206 6.66 -0.37 21.85
N PHE A 207 7.30 0.78 22.07
CA PHE A 207 7.75 1.20 23.40
C PHE A 207 6.58 1.41 24.36
N VAL A 208 5.50 2.07 23.94
CA VAL A 208 4.31 2.29 24.78
C VAL A 208 3.64 0.96 25.14
N VAL A 209 3.46 0.06 24.18
CA VAL A 209 2.86 -1.26 24.40
C VAL A 209 3.69 -2.05 25.42
N LEU A 210 5.01 -2.14 25.23
CA LEU A 210 5.89 -2.85 26.16
C LEU A 210 5.96 -2.15 27.53
N ALA A 211 5.98 -0.82 27.58
CA ALA A 211 5.98 -0.06 28.83
C ALA A 211 4.70 -0.30 29.65
N LEU A 212 3.52 -0.30 29.02
CA LEU A 212 2.25 -0.60 29.68
C LEU A 212 2.25 -2.02 30.27
N VAL A 213 2.74 -2.96 29.48
CA VAL A 213 2.79 -4.37 29.84
C VAL A 213 3.79 -4.62 30.98
N VAL A 214 4.98 -4.03 30.94
CA VAL A 214 5.99 -4.08 32.01
C VAL A 214 5.50 -3.38 33.29
N ASN A 215 4.80 -2.25 33.17
CA ASN A 215 4.20 -1.56 34.32
C ASN A 215 3.14 -2.42 35.02
N SER A 216 2.31 -3.13 34.25
CA SER A 216 1.35 -4.13 34.79
C SER A 216 2.07 -5.24 35.57
N LEU A 217 3.21 -5.69 35.05
CA LEU A 217 4.09 -6.71 35.63
C LEU A 217 4.67 -6.27 36.99
N ILE A 218 5.20 -5.04 37.05
CA ILE A 218 5.74 -4.45 38.28
C ILE A 218 4.63 -4.25 39.31
N ARG A 219 3.44 -3.82 38.89
CA ARG A 219 2.27 -3.72 39.78
C ARG A 219 1.88 -5.08 40.35
N GLN A 220 1.81 -6.15 39.54
CA GLN A 220 1.50 -7.50 40.02
C GLN A 220 2.56 -8.07 40.97
N LEU A 221 3.84 -7.75 40.77
CA LEU A 221 4.93 -8.12 41.68
C LEU A 221 4.95 -7.32 43.00
N LEU A 222 4.37 -6.11 43.02
CA LEU A 222 4.34 -5.22 44.18
C LEU A 222 3.09 -5.36 45.05
N ILE A 223 2.00 -5.95 44.54
CA ILE A 223 0.85 -6.30 45.37
C ILE A 223 1.33 -7.38 46.35
N PRO A 224 1.41 -7.09 47.66
CA PRO A 224 1.72 -8.13 48.62
C PRO A 224 0.60 -9.17 48.51
N VAL A 225 0.99 -10.45 48.39
CA VAL A 225 0.07 -11.57 48.61
C VAL A 225 -0.59 -11.28 49.95
N LYS A 226 -1.87 -10.91 49.93
CA LYS A 226 -2.64 -10.62 51.12
C LYS A 226 -2.74 -11.95 51.84
N ASN A 227 -1.89 -12.15 52.84
CA ASN A 227 -2.04 -13.26 53.77
C ASN A 227 -3.45 -13.19 54.34
N GLY A 228 -4.20 -14.25 54.09
CA GLY A 228 -5.39 -14.61 54.82
C GLY A 228 -5.86 -15.96 54.30
N ALA A 229 -6.20 -16.92 55.11
CA ALA A 229 -6.01 -17.18 56.54
C ALA A 229 -6.47 -18.64 56.70
N LEU A 230 -5.80 -19.40 57.57
CA LEU A 230 -6.12 -20.76 58.03
C LEU A 230 -5.86 -21.89 57.03
#